data_AF-A0A6L3X5T6-F1
#
_entry.id   AF-A0A6L3X5T6-F1
#
_cell.length_a   1.000
_cell.length_b   1.000
_cell.length_c   1.000
_cell.angle_alpha   90.00
_cell.angle_beta   90.00
_cell.angle_gamma   90.00
#
_symmetry.space_group_name_H-M   'P 1'
#
loop_
_entity.id
_entity.type
_entity.pdbx_description
1 polymer ?
#
loop_
_entity_poly.entity_id
_entity_poly.type
_entity_poly.pdbx_seq_one_letter_code
_entity_poly.pdbx_strand_id
1 'polypeptide(L)' 'MGQKLPAADAVRFASAVAALKCTKPGGRAGIPDCDQTRSFLSLFV' A
#
# COMPACT_ATOMS: atom_id res chain seq x y z
N MET A 1 -14.56 -7.24 -4.73
CA MET A 1 -13.95 -8.52 -4.33
C MET A 1 -12.54 -8.23 -3.82
N GLY A 2 -12.17 -8.63 -2.60
CA GLY A 2 -10.87 -8.35 -2.00
C GLY A 2 -9.94 -9.59 -1.99
N GLN A 3 -8.62 -9.38 -1.93
CA GLN A 3 -7.66 -10.48 -1.86
C GLN A 3 -7.68 -11.14 -0.48
N LYS A 4 -7.65 -12.47 -0.44
CA LYS A 4 -7.59 -13.24 0.81
C LYS A 4 -6.13 -13.43 1.22
N LEU A 5 -5.58 -12.43 1.90
CA LEU A 5 -4.23 -12.45 2.46
C LEU A 5 -4.26 -12.94 3.91
N PRO A 6 -3.19 -13.60 4.40
CA PRO A 6 -2.95 -13.75 5.82
C PRO A 6 -3.03 -12.39 6.53
N ALA A 7 -3.53 -12.36 7.77
CA ALA A 7 -3.78 -11.10 8.48
C ALA A 7 -2.51 -10.23 8.58
N ALA A 8 -1.35 -10.84 8.79
CA ALA A 8 -0.06 -10.15 8.84
C ALA A 8 0.27 -9.43 7.52
N ASP A 9 0.06 -10.10 6.38
CA ASP A 9 0.32 -9.51 5.06
C ASP A 9 -0.69 -8.40 4.74
N ALA A 10 -1.94 -8.57 5.15
CA ALA A 10 -2.97 -7.53 5.01
C ALA A 10 -2.60 -6.25 5.79
N VAL A 11 -2.11 -6.42 7.03
CA VAL A 11 -1.64 -5.29 7.86
C VAL A 11 -0.43 -4.62 7.21
N ARG A 12 0.59 -5.39 6.79
CA ARG A 12 1.78 -4.85 6.12
C ARG A 12 1.42 -4.08 4.84
N PHE A 13 0.51 -4.61 4.04
CA PHE A 13 0.00 -3.95 2.83
C PHE A 13 -0.73 -2.65 3.16
N ALA A 14 -1.63 -2.66 4.15
CA ALA A 14 -2.35 -1.45 4.57
C ALA A 14 -1.41 -0.35 5.09
N SER A 15 -0.38 -0.72 5.85
CA SER A 15 0.67 0.21 6.29
C SER A 15 1.44 0.81 5.12
N ALA A 16 1.78 0.02 4.10
CA ALA A 16 2.44 0.52 2.89
C ALA A 16 1.57 1.50 2.10
N VAL A 17 0.27 1.23 1.95
CA VAL A 17 -0.69 2.18 1.33
C VAL A 17 -0.71 3.51 2.10
N ALA A 18 -0.75 3.45 3.43
CA ALA A 18 -0.76 4.64 4.27
C ALA A 18 0.54 5.45 4.13
N ALA A 19 1.69 4.77 4.14
CA ALA A 19 3.00 5.41 3.94
C ALA A 19 3.09 6.10 2.57
N LEU A 20 2.68 5.41 1.49
CA LEU A 20 2.66 5.97 0.14
C LEU A 20 1.76 7.20 0.05
N LYS A 21 0.58 7.17 0.68
CA LYS A 21 -0.33 8.33 0.71
C LYS A 21 0.31 9.57 1.34
N CYS A 22 1.18 9.40 2.33
CA CYS A 22 1.90 10.51 2.98
C CYS A 22 2.99 11.14 2.10
N THR A 23 3.44 10.46 1.02
CA THR A 23 4.53 10.96 0.17
C THR A 23 4.08 12.00 -0.87
N LYS A 24 2.77 12.19 -1.07
CA LYS A 24 2.23 13.10 -2.09
C LYS A 24 1.11 13.97 -1.50
N PRO A 25 1.15 15.30 -1.72
CA PRO A 25 0.04 16.17 -1.36
C PRO A 25 -1.18 15.87 -2.27
N GLY A 26 -2.38 15.87 -1.68
CA GLY A 26 -3.64 15.63 -2.40
C GLY A 26 -4.41 14.41 -1.88
N GLY A 27 -5.31 14.64 -0.92
CA GLY A 27 -5.91 13.61 -0.07
C GLY A 27 -6.48 12.36 -0.77
N ARG A 28 -7.21 12.51 -1.90
CA ARG A 28 -7.68 11.39 -2.74
C ARG A 28 -7.00 11.30 -4.11
N ALA A 29 -6.17 12.28 -4.46
CA ALA A 29 -5.48 12.31 -5.75
C ALA A 29 -4.28 11.34 -5.80
N GLY A 30 -3.79 10.90 -4.64
CA GLY A 30 -2.66 9.98 -4.51
C GLY A 30 -3.02 8.60 -3.97
N ILE A 31 -4.23 8.08 -4.19
CA ILE A 31 -4.56 6.70 -3.77
C ILE A 31 -3.66 5.74 -4.54
N PRO A 32 -2.76 4.98 -3.88
CA PRO A 32 -1.90 4.02 -4.54
C PRO A 32 -2.72 2.85 -5.06
N ASP A 33 -2.38 2.35 -6.24
CA ASP A 33 -2.91 1.08 -6.72
C ASP A 33 -2.20 -0.13 -6.05
N CYS A 34 -2.71 -1.32 -6.33
CA CYS A 34 -2.17 -2.54 -5.75
C CYS A 34 -0.73 -2.84 -6.19
N ASP A 35 -0.36 -2.49 -7.42
CA ASP A 35 0.98 -2.75 -7.96
C ASP A 35 2.00 -1.77 -7.41
N GLN A 36 1.65 -0.49 -7.26
CA GLN A 36 2.46 0.52 -6.61
C GLN A 36 2.78 0.13 -5.17
N THR A 37 1.77 -0.37 -4.43
CA THR A 37 1.97 -0.82 -3.05
C THR A 37 2.88 -2.04 -2.98
N ARG A 38 2.73 -3.01 -3.90
CA ARG A 38 3.62 -4.18 -4.00
C ARG A 38 5.05 -3.79 -4.37
N SER A 39 5.21 -2.88 -5.31
CA SER A 39 6.51 -2.37 -5.74
C SER A 39 7.21 -1.64 -4.59
N PHE A 40 6.47 -0.82 -3.82
CA PHE A 40 6.97 -0.21 -2.60
C PHE A 40 7.43 -1.24 -1.57
N LEU A 41 6.64 -2.29 -1.32
CA LEU A 41 7.04 -3.37 -0.42
C LEU A 41 8.26 -4.17 -0.90
N SER A 42 8.44 -4.32 -2.22
CA SER A 42 9.58 -5.01 -2.81
C SER A 42 10.89 -4.21 -2.71
N LEU A 43 10.83 -2.89 -2.51
CA LEU A 43 12.00 -2.04 -2.34
C LEU A 43 12.64 -2.16 -0.94
N PHE A 44 11.91 -2.71 0.04
CA PHE A 44 12.35 -2.84 1.43
C PHE A 44 12.50 -4.32 1.84
N VAL A 45 13.23 -5.10 1.03
CA VAL A 45 13.70 -6.46 1.40
C VAL A 45 15.02 -6.40 2.15
#